data_AF-A0A485KI08-F1
#
_entry.id   AF-A0A485KI08-F1
#
_cell.length_a   1.000
_cell.length_b   1.000
_cell.length_c   1.000
_cell.angle_alpha   90.00
_cell.angle_beta   90.00
_cell.angle_gamma   90.00
#
_symmetry.space_group_name_H-M   'P 1'
#
loop_
_entity.id
_entity.type
_entity.pdbx_description
1 polymer ?
#
loop_
_entity_poly.entity_id
_entity_poly.type
_entity_poly.pdbx_seq_one_letter_code
_entity_poly.pdbx_strand_id
1 'polypeptide(L)'
;MCVWEYNPVQNTSHDFCLKPMLEVDIARTLRPADHEIRTNDPDRCGFYFIPYASIRQYIAQFQGFYVNSFEIEWAPQSFAANKHKYSHLNYTLLEKSTFHQNHNDFDGPFPHARIVAKKQFHQHA
;
A
#
# COMPACT_ATOMS: atom_id res chain seq x y z
N MET A 1 21.21 -10.94 12.89
CA MET A 1 20.99 -10.43 11.52
C MET A 1 21.75 -9.12 11.41
N CYS A 2 22.59 -8.94 10.39
CA CYS A 2 23.32 -7.67 10.20
C CYS A 2 22.73 -6.93 9.01
N VAL A 3 22.48 -5.64 9.19
CA VAL A 3 22.00 -4.72 8.16
C VAL A 3 23.11 -3.72 7.86
N TRP A 4 23.06 -3.11 6.68
CA TRP A 4 24.02 -2.10 6.25
C TRP A 4 23.29 -0.78 6.08
N GLU A 5 23.79 0.25 6.72
CA GLU A 5 23.39 1.62 6.45
C GLU A 5 24.32 2.19 5.39
N TYR A 6 23.75 2.78 4.33
CA TYR A 6 24.51 3.49 3.30
C TYR A 6 24.16 4.98 3.34
N ASN A 7 25.17 5.82 3.56
CA ASN A 7 25.03 7.26 3.49
C ASN A 7 25.49 7.76 2.11
N PRO A 8 24.56 8.18 1.22
CA PRO A 8 24.92 8.62 -0.12
C PRO A 8 25.64 9.98 -0.15
N VAL A 9 25.47 10.82 0.89
CA VAL A 9 26.11 12.14 0.98
C VAL A 9 27.59 12.02 1.32
N GLN A 10 27.91 11.09 2.21
CA GLN A 10 29.29 10.84 2.66
C GLN A 10 29.96 9.70 1.89
N ASN A 11 29.20 8.97 1.06
CA ASN A 11 29.62 7.76 0.35
C ASN A 11 30.26 6.72 1.28
N THR A 12 29.70 6.56 2.48
CA THR A 12 30.14 5.59 3.47
C THR A 12 29.07 4.53 3.70
N SER A 13 29.51 3.31 4.03
CA SER A 13 28.65 2.25 4.52
C SER A 13 29.13 1.76 5.87
N HIS A 14 28.18 1.47 6.76
CA HIS A 14 28.45 0.94 8.09
C HIS A 14 27.56 -0.28 8.33
N ASP A 15 28.12 -1.34 8.89
CA ASP A 15 27.37 -2.51 9.32
C ASP A 15 26.82 -2.32 10.74
N PHE A 16 25.58 -2.76 10.93
CA PHE A 16 24.92 -2.80 12.22
C PHE A 16 24.31 -4.18 12.43
N CYS A 17 24.77 -4.88 13.46
CA CYS A 17 24.33 -6.22 13.78
C CYS A 17 23.31 -6.24 14.94
N LEU A 18 22.11 -6.72 14.64
CA LEU A 18 21.09 -7.02 15.63
C LEU A 18 21.38 -8.36 16.32
N LYS A 19 21.14 -8.40 17.64
CA LYS A 19 21.13 -9.65 18.42
C LYS A 19 20.19 -10.67 17.76
N PRO A 20 20.46 -11.99 17.89
CA PRO A 20 19.52 -13.00 17.45
C PRO A 20 18.13 -12.73 18.06
N MET A 21 17.12 -12.61 17.20
CA MET A 21 15.73 -12.28 17.58
C MET A 21 14.76 -12.96 16.62
N LEU A 22 13.52 -13.16 17.07
CA LEU A 22 12.47 -13.71 16.22
C LEU A 22 12.08 -12.69 15.14
N GLU A 23 11.56 -13.16 14.02
CA GLU A 23 11.14 -12.29 12.91
C GLU A 23 10.11 -11.24 13.36
N VAL A 24 9.16 -11.65 14.20
CA VAL A 24 8.16 -10.76 14.81
C VAL A 24 8.77 -9.68 15.70
N ASP A 25 9.95 -9.94 16.28
CA ASP A 25 10.63 -8.99 17.15
C ASP A 25 11.45 -7.97 16.35
N ILE A 26 11.83 -8.28 15.10
CA ILE A 26 12.48 -7.32 14.20
C ILE A 26 11.55 -6.11 13.97
N ALA A 27 10.27 -6.36 13.65
CA ALA A 27 9.28 -5.31 13.44
C ALA A 27 8.96 -4.49 14.69
N ARG A 28 9.26 -5.02 15.89
CA ARG A 28 9.11 -4.30 17.16
C ARG A 28 10.33 -3.47 17.50
N THR A 29 11.51 -3.95 17.08
CA THR A 29 12.82 -3.37 17.37
C THR A 29 13.14 -2.22 16.41
N LEU A 30 12.86 -2.41 15.12
CA LEU A 30 13.03 -1.38 14.10
C LEU A 30 11.74 -0.56 14.02
N ARG A 31 11.82 0.72 14.38
CA ARG A 31 10.73 1.68 14.26
C ARG A 31 11.23 2.89 13.46
N PRO A 32 10.36 3.56 12.68
CA PRO A 32 10.72 4.83 12.04
C PRO A 32 11.20 5.82 13.09
N ALA A 33 12.15 6.69 12.73
CA ALA A 33 12.50 7.81 13.60
C ALA A 33 11.28 8.73 13.77
N ASP A 34 11.15 9.41 14.92
CA ASP A 34 9.94 10.19 15.23
C ASP A 34 9.58 11.23 14.14
N HIS A 35 10.59 11.81 13.49
CA HIS A 35 10.41 12.78 12.41
C HIS A 35 9.98 12.15 11.06
N GLU A 36 10.10 10.83 10.91
CA GLU A 36 9.64 10.07 9.76
C GLU A 36 8.21 9.54 9.94
N ILE A 37 7.68 9.57 11.17
CA ILE A 37 6.30 9.18 11.45
C ILE A 37 5.36 10.17 10.74
N ARG A 38 4.66 9.69 9.73
CA ARG A 38 3.61 10.43 9.04
C ARG A 38 2.26 10.11 9.67
N THR A 39 1.44 11.13 9.90
CA THR A 39 0.03 10.93 10.27
C THR A 39 -0.66 10.14 9.17
N ASN A 40 -1.40 9.11 9.58
CA ASN A 40 -2.16 8.30 8.66
C ASN A 40 -3.24 9.18 7.99
N ASP A 41 -3.20 9.30 6.66
CA ASP A 41 -4.15 10.10 5.91
C ASP A 41 -5.47 9.33 5.80
N PRO A 42 -6.57 9.80 6.43
CA PRO A 42 -7.82 9.05 6.53
C PRO A 42 -8.43 8.64 5.19
N ASP A 43 -8.14 9.38 4.11
CA ASP A 43 -8.62 9.06 2.75
C ASP A 43 -7.70 8.10 2.00
N ARG A 44 -6.44 7.98 2.44
CA ARG A 44 -5.41 7.10 1.86
C ARG A 44 -5.07 5.91 2.76
N CYS A 45 -5.82 5.75 3.86
CA CYS A 45 -5.83 4.60 4.75
C CYS A 45 -6.47 3.39 4.05
N GLY A 46 -5.78 2.81 3.07
CA GLY A 46 -6.29 1.64 2.37
C GLY A 46 -5.16 0.95 1.64
N PHE A 47 -5.22 -0.39 1.62
CA PHE A 47 -4.37 -1.20 0.78
C PHE A 47 -4.44 -0.67 -0.66
N TYR A 48 -3.35 -0.11 -1.17
CA TYR A 48 -3.23 0.14 -2.60
C TYR A 48 -3.25 -1.23 -3.27
N PHE A 49 -4.38 -1.60 -3.87
CA PHE A 49 -4.42 -2.72 -4.79
C PHE A 49 -3.39 -2.42 -5.87
N ILE A 50 -2.29 -3.17 -5.85
CA ILE A 50 -1.23 -3.01 -6.85
C ILE A 50 -1.80 -3.60 -8.15
N PRO A 51 -1.90 -2.83 -9.25
CA PRO A 51 -2.20 -3.36 -10.57
C PRO A 51 -1.39 -4.61 -10.88
N TYR A 52 -2.06 -5.62 -11.45
CA TYR A 52 -1.42 -6.89 -11.81
C TYR A 52 -0.15 -6.72 -12.66
N ALA A 53 -0.09 -5.68 -13.50
CA ALA A 53 1.09 -5.37 -14.30
C ALA A 53 2.32 -5.04 -13.43
N SER A 54 2.13 -4.34 -12.32
CA SER A 54 3.21 -3.94 -11.42
C SER A 54 3.55 -5.02 -10.42
N ILE A 55 2.57 -5.83 -10.00
CA ILE A 55 2.83 -7.08 -9.28
C ILE A 55 3.79 -7.96 -10.09
N ARG A 56 3.54 -8.11 -11.39
CA ARG A 56 4.43 -8.90 -12.28
C ARG A 56 5.85 -8.34 -12.34
N GLN A 57 6.02 -7.03 -12.40
CA GLN A 57 7.35 -6.39 -12.39
C GLN A 57 8.05 -6.58 -11.05
N TYR A 58 7.33 -6.44 -9.93
CA TYR A 58 7.89 -6.64 -8.59
C TYR A 58 8.34 -8.08 -8.36
N ILE A 59 7.51 -9.07 -8.75
CA ILE A 59 7.83 -10.50 -8.66
C ILE A 59 9.08 -10.84 -9.48
N ALA A 60 9.20 -10.29 -10.69
CA ALA A 60 10.36 -10.52 -11.55
C ALA A 60 11.66 -9.95 -10.95
N GLN A 61 11.57 -8.91 -10.12
CA GLN A 61 12.72 -8.18 -9.59
C GLN A 61 13.15 -8.62 -8.19
N PHE A 62 12.22 -9.03 -7.33
CA PHE A 62 12.47 -9.31 -5.90
C PHE A 62 12.24 -10.77 -5.48
N GLN A 63 11.92 -11.65 -6.43
CA GLN A 63 11.41 -13.00 -6.21
C GLN A 63 10.04 -13.02 -5.49
N GLY A 64 9.22 -14.02 -5.83
CA GLY A 64 7.76 -13.94 -5.74
C GLY A 64 7.19 -13.81 -4.32
N PHE A 65 6.02 -13.15 -4.25
CA PHE A 65 5.09 -13.25 -3.14
C PHE A 65 3.85 -14.03 -3.59
N TYR A 66 3.22 -14.77 -2.69
CA TYR A 66 2.01 -15.54 -2.99
C TYR A 66 0.77 -14.65 -2.82
N VAL A 67 -0.06 -14.57 -3.85
CA VAL A 67 -1.33 -13.83 -3.83
C VAL A 67 -2.47 -14.83 -3.95
N ASN A 68 -3.34 -14.85 -2.95
CA ASN A 68 -4.63 -15.52 -3.05
C ASN A 68 -5.66 -14.53 -3.58
N SER A 69 -6.31 -14.86 -4.69
CA SER A 69 -7.44 -14.10 -5.21
C SER A 69 -8.74 -14.82 -4.87
N PHE A 70 -9.67 -14.11 -4.22
CA PHE A 70 -11.03 -14.57 -4.01
C PHE A 70 -11.96 -13.66 -4.79
N GLU A 71 -12.83 -14.24 -5.61
CA GLU A 71 -13.95 -13.52 -6.18
C GLU A 71 -15.10 -13.57 -5.18
N ILE A 72 -15.45 -12.40 -4.63
CA ILE A 72 -16.52 -12.28 -3.64
C ILE A 72 -17.62 -11.42 -4.27
N GLU A 73 -18.77 -12.03 -4.52
CA GLU A 73 -19.97 -11.31 -4.93
C GLU A 73 -20.88 -11.11 -3.72
N TRP A 74 -21.23 -9.85 -3.45
CA TRP A 74 -22.17 -9.50 -2.38
C TRP A 74 -23.58 -9.39 -2.95
N ALA A 75 -24.56 -9.95 -2.23
CA ALA A 75 -25.96 -9.82 -2.61
C ALA A 75 -26.39 -8.33 -2.65
N PRO A 76 -27.34 -7.93 -3.52
CA PRO A 76 -27.72 -6.52 -3.67
C PRO A 76 -28.17 -5.82 -2.37
N GLN A 77 -28.77 -6.57 -1.44
CA GLN A 77 -29.17 -6.05 -0.14
C GLN A 77 -27.99 -5.71 0.79
N SER A 78 -26.78 -6.19 0.51
CA SER A 78 -25.59 -5.88 1.31
C SER A 78 -25.10 -4.44 1.14
N PHE A 79 -25.60 -3.72 0.14
CA PHE A 79 -25.20 -2.34 -0.15
C PHE A 79 -26.18 -1.32 0.45
N ALA A 80 -25.68 -0.37 1.24
CA ALA A 80 -26.49 0.69 1.84
C ALA A 80 -27.27 1.52 0.80
N ALA A 81 -26.73 1.69 -0.41
CA ALA A 81 -27.39 2.35 -1.53
C ALA A 81 -28.74 1.72 -1.90
N ASN A 82 -28.93 0.41 -1.65
CA ASN A 82 -30.15 -0.31 -1.96
C ASN A 82 -31.16 -0.36 -0.80
N LYS A 83 -30.92 0.37 0.31
CA LYS A 83 -31.82 0.40 1.47
C LYS A 83 -33.29 0.65 1.11
N HIS A 84 -33.54 1.51 0.13
CA HIS A 84 -34.88 1.83 -0.36
C HIS A 84 -35.63 0.62 -0.96
N LYS A 85 -34.91 -0.38 -1.49
CA LYS A 85 -35.48 -1.63 -2.04
C LYS A 85 -35.68 -2.72 -0.98
N TYR A 86 -34.94 -2.63 0.14
CA TYR A 86 -34.92 -3.64 1.21
C TYR A 86 -35.22 -2.99 2.57
N SER A 87 -36.34 -2.27 2.66
CA SER A 87 -36.71 -1.46 3.83
C SER A 87 -36.93 -2.26 5.12
N HIS A 88 -37.07 -3.58 5.03
CA HIS A 88 -37.21 -4.49 6.16
C HIS A 88 -35.87 -4.81 6.86
N LEU A 89 -34.73 -4.44 6.26
CA LEU A 89 -33.41 -4.70 6.81
C LEU A 89 -32.87 -3.48 7.59
N ASN A 90 -32.08 -3.75 8.62
CA ASN A 90 -31.42 -2.71 9.40
C ASN A 90 -30.04 -2.37 8.83
N TYR A 91 -29.91 -1.17 8.27
CA TYR A 91 -28.67 -0.64 7.68
C TYR A 91 -27.83 0.22 8.63
N THR A 92 -28.23 0.40 9.90
CA THR A 92 -27.58 1.36 10.81
C THR A 92 -26.06 1.14 10.95
N LEU A 93 -25.59 -0.10 11.00
CA LEU A 93 -24.15 -0.38 11.11
C LEU A 93 -23.41 -0.06 9.80
N LEU A 94 -24.00 -0.37 8.65
CA LEU A 94 -23.42 -0.01 7.35
C LEU A 94 -23.34 1.50 7.18
N GLU A 95 -24.39 2.23 7.55
CA GLU A 95 -24.41 3.71 7.49
C GLU A 95 -23.36 4.33 8.41
N LYS A 96 -23.24 3.84 9.66
CA LYS A 96 -22.21 4.29 10.60
C LYS A 96 -20.78 3.97 10.14
N SER A 97 -20.61 2.94 9.33
CA SER A 97 -19.31 2.52 8.77
C SER A 97 -19.04 3.09 7.38
N THR A 98 -19.99 3.80 6.77
CA THR A 98 -19.84 4.40 5.44
C THR A 98 -19.38 5.84 5.61
N PHE A 99 -18.16 6.13 5.16
CA PHE A 99 -17.56 7.46 5.20
C PHE A 99 -17.30 8.00 3.80
N HIS A 100 -17.17 9.32 3.67
CA HIS A 100 -16.86 9.94 2.40
C HIS A 100 -15.36 9.81 2.07
N GLN A 101 -15.07 9.01 1.05
CA GLN A 101 -13.84 8.98 0.24
C GLN A 101 -13.49 10.33 -0.39
N ASN A 102 -12.52 11.14 0.09
CA ASN A 102 -12.05 12.26 -0.75
C ASN A 102 -11.25 11.73 -1.95
N HIS A 103 -11.76 11.99 -3.16
CA HIS A 103 -11.08 11.61 -4.39
C HIS A 103 -9.91 12.55 -4.67
N ASN A 104 -8.75 12.00 -5.02
CA ASN A 104 -7.61 12.77 -5.50
C ASN A 104 -7.41 12.44 -6.99
N ASP A 105 -7.20 13.44 -7.82
CA ASP A 105 -6.76 13.20 -9.19
C ASP A 105 -5.27 12.78 -9.17
N PHE A 106 -4.93 11.70 -9.88
CA PHE A 106 -3.55 11.23 -10.01
C PHE A 106 -3.23 10.83 -11.45
N ASP A 107 -1.99 11.10 -11.88
CA ASP A 107 -1.60 11.09 -13.30
C ASP A 107 -1.32 9.70 -13.92
N GLY A 108 -1.55 8.60 -13.22
CA GLY A 108 -1.18 7.26 -13.73
C GLY A 108 -1.78 6.10 -12.91
N PRO A 109 -1.44 4.83 -13.16
CA PRO A 109 -2.02 3.70 -12.42
C PRO A 109 -1.61 3.63 -10.94
N PHE A 110 -0.73 4.52 -10.48
CA PHE A 110 -0.33 4.68 -9.09
C PHE A 110 -0.37 6.16 -8.68
N PRO A 111 -0.86 6.46 -7.47
CA PRO A 111 -0.67 7.75 -6.85
C PRO A 111 0.83 8.07 -6.76
N HIS A 112 1.22 9.30 -7.14
CA HIS A 112 2.59 9.82 -7.03
C HIS A 112 3.65 9.19 -7.94
N ALA A 113 3.29 8.34 -8.91
CA ALA A 113 4.25 7.75 -9.86
C ALA A 113 4.85 8.75 -10.88
N ARG A 114 4.52 10.05 -10.80
CA ARG A 114 5.16 11.11 -11.61
C ARG A 114 6.68 11.16 -11.42
N ILE A 115 7.21 10.65 -10.31
CA ILE A 115 8.65 10.56 -10.03
C ILE A 115 9.33 9.48 -10.90
N VAL A 116 8.56 8.54 -11.49
CA VAL A 116 9.04 7.55 -12.47
C VAL A 116 8.70 7.96 -13.91
N ALA A 117 8.39 9.24 -14.15
CA ALA A 117 8.34 9.76 -15.51
C ALA A 117 9.75 9.69 -16.11
N LYS A 118 9.91 8.81 -17.09
CA LYS A 118 11.12 8.65 -17.90
C LYS A 118 11.57 10.02 -18.43
N LYS A 119 12.58 10.63 -17.81
CA LYS A 119 13.53 11.41 -18.60
C LYS A 119 14.21 10.41 -19.52
N GLN A 120 13.98 10.58 -20.83
CA GLN A 120 14.67 9.91 -21.94
C GLN A 120 14.42 8.41 -22.09
N PHE A 121 13.30 8.06 -22.73
CA PHE A 121 13.39 7.04 -23.77
C PHE A 121 13.39 7.81 -25.09
N HIS A 122 14.59 8.24 -25.51
CA HIS A 122 14.77 8.68 -26.88
C HIS A 122 14.37 7.51 -27.78
N GLN A 123 13.35 7.76 -28.59
CA GLN A 123 13.05 6.96 -29.77
C GLN A 123 14.33 6.92 -30.60
N HIS A 124 14.94 5.75 -30.70
CA HIS A 124 15.76 5.44 -31.86
C HIS A 124 15.00 4.41 -32.68
N ALA A 125 14.79 4.84 -33.92
CA ALA A 125 14.15 4.20 -35.06
C ALA A 125 14.42 2.70 -35.21
#